data_AF-A0A9E4YZW3-F1
#
_entry.id   AF-A0A9E4YZW3-F1
#
_cell.length_a   1.000
_cell.length_b   1.000
_cell.length_c   1.000
_cell.angle_alpha   90.00
_cell.angle_beta   90.00
_cell.angle_gamma   90.00
#
_symmetry.space_group_name_H-M   'P 1'
#
loop_
_entity.id
_entity.type
_entity.pdbx_description
1 polymer ?
#
loop_
_entity_poly.entity_id
_entity_poly.type
_entity_poly.pdbx_seq_one_letter_code
_entity_poly.pdbx_strand_id
1 'polypeptide(L)'
;GFVRIKFFRPFPTEEVRQVLSNCKAVCVVDRDYSFGSPSFGGVLFHELRSAMYPVEKRPLMLNFIAGLGGREVHVTNVNEMVDIVQKAIDTGKIEQECTWIGVRD
;
A
#
# COMPACT_ATOMS: atom_id res chain seq x y z
N GLY A 1 -9.01 -8.83 -3.13
CA GLY A 1 -8.11 -9.93 -2.72
C GLY A 1 -7.26 -9.49 -1.54
N PHE A 2 -6.51 -10.38 -0.90
CA PHE A 2 -5.62 -10.07 0.22
C PHE A 2 -4.27 -10.77 0.05
N VAL A 3 -3.19 -10.03 0.25
CA VAL A 3 -1.82 -10.55 0.22
C VAL A 3 -1.12 -10.13 1.50
N ARG A 4 -0.51 -11.07 2.20
CA ARG A 4 0.30 -10.81 3.40
C ARG A 4 1.74 -11.23 3.14
N ILE A 5 2.65 -10.27 3.18
CA ILE A 5 4.09 -10.55 3.16
C ILE A 5 4.47 -11.23 4.46
N LYS A 6 4.88 -12.50 4.39
CA LYS A 6 5.33 -13.30 5.55
C LYS A 6 6.82 -13.20 5.81
N PHE A 7 7.61 -13.06 4.75
CA PHE A 7 9.07 -12.90 4.80
C PHE A 7 9.44 -11.61 4.10
N PHE A 8 10.06 -10.68 4.83
CA PHE A 8 10.43 -9.36 4.29
C PHE A 8 11.86 -9.31 3.74
N ARG A 9 12.74 -10.18 4.25
CA ARG A 9 14.14 -10.28 3.82
C ARG A 9 14.59 -11.75 3.72
N PRO A 10 15.20 -12.16 2.58
CA PRO A 10 15.27 -11.42 1.31
C PRO A 10 13.85 -11.07 0.80
N PHE A 11 13.71 -9.91 0.13
CA PHE A 11 12.38 -9.45 -0.31
C PHE A 11 11.90 -10.32 -1.50
N PRO A 12 10.66 -10.82 -1.49
CA PRO A 12 10.16 -11.77 -2.50
C PRO A 12 9.71 -11.05 -3.79
N THR A 13 10.66 -10.44 -4.50
CA THR A 13 10.38 -9.58 -5.66
C THR A 13 9.65 -10.31 -6.78
N GLU A 14 10.03 -11.55 -7.08
CA GLU A 14 9.44 -12.28 -8.22
C GLU A 14 8.00 -12.70 -7.93
N GLU A 15 7.74 -13.20 -6.73
CA GLU A 15 6.40 -13.58 -6.29
C GLU A 15 5.50 -12.36 -6.20
N VAL A 16 6.00 -11.23 -5.69
CA VAL A 16 5.27 -9.95 -5.66
C VAL A 16 4.86 -9.52 -7.07
N ARG A 17 5.79 -9.58 -8.04
CA ARG A 17 5.47 -9.27 -9.44
C ARG A 17 4.40 -10.20 -9.99
N GLN A 18 4.56 -11.51 -9.78
CA GLN A 18 3.61 -12.49 -10.28
C GLN A 18 2.19 -12.25 -9.75
N VAL A 19 2.04 -11.98 -8.45
CA VAL A 19 0.71 -11.85 -7.84
C VAL A 19 0.07 -10.47 -8.03
N LEU A 20 0.86 -9.40 -8.15
CA LEU A 20 0.34 -8.03 -8.23
C LEU A 20 0.18 -7.50 -9.66
N SER A 21 0.84 -8.08 -10.67
CA SER A 21 0.81 -7.57 -12.05
C SER A 21 -0.58 -7.61 -12.72
N ASN A 22 -1.49 -8.44 -12.21
CA ASN A 22 -2.86 -8.54 -12.72
C ASN A 22 -3.87 -7.67 -11.95
N CYS A 23 -3.41 -6.92 -10.95
CA CYS A 23 -4.26 -6.04 -10.17
C CYS A 23 -4.44 -4.68 -10.87
N LYS A 24 -5.62 -4.08 -10.74
CA LYS A 24 -5.85 -2.68 -11.16
C LYS A 24 -5.20 -1.69 -10.20
N ALA A 25 -5.30 -2.00 -8.90
CA ALA A 25 -4.67 -1.23 -7.84
C ALA A 25 -4.26 -2.14 -6.68
N VAL A 26 -3.34 -1.65 -5.86
CA VAL A 26 -2.83 -2.29 -4.64
C VAL A 26 -2.93 -1.29 -3.50
N CYS A 27 -3.70 -1.67 -2.49
CA CYS A 27 -3.77 -1.02 -1.18
C CYS A 27 -2.62 -1.56 -0.32
N VAL A 28 -1.61 -0.74 -0.03
CA VAL A 28 -0.47 -1.13 0.81
C VAL A 28 -0.67 -0.57 2.22
N VAL A 29 -0.87 -1.46 3.19
CA VAL A 29 -1.03 -1.08 4.59
C VAL A 29 0.31 -1.24 5.32
N ASP A 30 0.89 -0.13 5.73
CA ASP A 30 2.11 -0.07 6.53
C ASP A 30 1.77 0.20 8.00
N ARG A 31 2.47 -0.48 8.92
CA ARG A 31 2.40 -0.24 10.37
C ARG A 31 3.63 0.53 10.88
N ASP A 32 4.35 1.14 9.96
CA ASP A 32 5.51 1.98 10.17
C ASP A 32 5.39 3.22 9.29
N TYR A 33 6.26 4.19 9.53
CA TYR A 33 6.37 5.38 8.70
C TYR A 33 7.84 5.70 8.47
N SER A 34 8.25 5.76 7.20
CA SER A 34 9.62 6.11 6.83
C SER A 34 9.77 7.63 6.76
N PHE A 35 10.22 8.24 7.86
CA PHE A 35 10.42 9.69 7.94
C PHE A 35 11.35 10.21 6.84
N GLY A 36 10.91 11.25 6.13
CA GLY A 36 11.66 11.86 5.02
C GLY A 36 11.68 11.04 3.73
N SER A 37 10.88 9.96 3.64
CA SER A 37 10.79 9.18 2.42
C SER A 37 10.16 9.98 1.26
N PRO A 38 10.52 9.66 0.00
CA PRO A 38 10.08 10.44 -1.17
C PRO A 38 8.57 10.57 -1.34
N SER A 39 7.81 9.57 -0.89
CA SER A 39 6.34 9.54 -0.97
C SER A 39 5.67 9.67 0.39
N PHE A 40 6.42 10.04 1.42
CA PHE A 40 5.93 10.09 2.81
C PHE A 40 5.19 8.80 3.19
N GLY A 41 5.73 7.64 2.81
CA GLY A 41 5.10 6.33 3.00
C GLY A 41 5.86 5.42 3.97
N GLY A 42 5.34 4.21 4.17
CA GLY A 42 6.01 3.15 4.93
C GLY A 42 7.02 2.35 4.11
N VAL A 43 7.73 1.44 4.78
CA VAL A 43 8.80 0.66 4.14
C VAL A 43 8.27 -0.34 3.12
N LEU A 44 7.13 -1.00 3.39
CA LEU A 44 6.57 -2.00 2.48
C LEU A 44 6.13 -1.35 1.17
N PHE A 45 5.51 -0.16 1.24
CA PHE A 45 5.12 0.60 0.06
C PHE A 45 6.31 0.89 -0.87
N HIS A 46 7.43 1.33 -0.33
CA HIS A 46 8.62 1.61 -1.15
C HIS A 46 9.22 0.35 -1.76
N GLU A 47 9.30 -0.75 -1.00
CA GLU A 47 9.78 -2.02 -1.52
C GLU A 47 8.88 -2.56 -2.64
N LEU A 48 7.56 -2.48 -2.48
CA LEU A 48 6.60 -2.91 -3.51
C LEU A 48 6.70 -2.04 -4.77
N ARG A 49 6.81 -0.71 -4.63
CA ARG A 49 7.01 0.18 -5.78
C ARG A 49 8.31 -0.13 -6.52
N SER A 50 9.40 -0.34 -5.78
CA SER A 50 10.71 -0.70 -6.35
C SER A 50 10.65 -2.05 -7.06
N ALA A 51 10.07 -3.07 -6.41
CA ALA A 51 9.89 -4.40 -6.98
C ALA A 51 9.07 -4.35 -8.27
N MET A 52 7.98 -3.58 -8.30
CA MET A 52 7.10 -3.45 -9.46
C MET A 52 7.61 -2.49 -10.52
N TYR A 53 8.65 -1.69 -10.25
CA TYR A 53 9.13 -0.64 -11.16
C TYR A 53 9.43 -1.14 -12.58
N PRO A 54 10.07 -2.33 -12.78
CA PRO A 54 10.37 -2.85 -14.11
C PRO A 54 9.17 -3.47 -14.85
N VAL A 55 8.04 -3.67 -14.18
CA VAL A 55 6.83 -4.22 -14.81
C VAL A 55 6.21 -3.12 -15.70
N GLU A 56 5.84 -3.46 -16.93
CA GLU A 56 5.28 -2.48 -17.88
C GLU A 56 3.89 -1.99 -17.45
N LYS A 57 2.98 -2.93 -17.17
CA LYS A 57 1.64 -2.63 -16.67
C LYS A 57 1.61 -2.77 -15.16
N ARG A 58 1.77 -1.64 -14.48
CA ARG A 58 1.81 -1.58 -13.00
C ARG A 58 0.42 -1.26 -12.46
N PRO A 59 0.00 -1.90 -11.36
CA PRO A 59 -1.18 -1.45 -10.63
C PRO A 59 -0.97 -0.04 -10.08
N LEU A 60 -2.06 0.72 -9.93
CA LEU A 60 -2.04 1.88 -9.05
C LEU A 60 -1.64 1.44 -7.64
N MET A 61 -0.80 2.20 -6.96
CA MET A 61 -0.34 1.83 -5.62
C MET A 61 -0.56 3.01 -4.67
N LEU A 62 -1.32 2.76 -3.61
CA LEU A 62 -1.61 3.72 -2.55
C LEU A 62 -1.16 3.15 -1.22
N ASN A 63 -0.60 4.00 -0.37
CA ASN A 63 -0.15 3.65 0.96
C ASN A 63 -1.14 4.10 2.03
N PHE A 64 -1.32 3.27 3.03
CA PHE A 64 -2.14 3.55 4.19
C PHE A 64 -1.33 3.26 5.45
N ILE A 65 -1.05 4.31 6.21
CA ILE A 65 -0.38 4.20 7.50
C ILE A 65 -1.44 3.93 8.55
N ALA A 66 -1.40 2.75 9.17
CA ALA A 66 -2.42 2.33 10.14
C ALA A 66 -1.81 1.52 11.29
N GLY A 67 -2.49 1.46 12.42
CA GLY A 67 -2.05 0.67 13.58
C GLY A 67 -0.77 1.16 14.26
N LEU A 68 -0.36 2.41 14.00
CA LEU A 68 0.78 3.04 14.67
C LEU A 68 0.57 3.08 16.18
N GLY A 69 1.65 2.84 16.93
CA GLY A 69 1.60 2.80 18.39
C GLY A 69 0.80 1.62 18.95
N GLY A 70 0.62 0.54 18.18
CA GLY A 70 -0.12 -0.65 18.62
C GLY A 70 -1.64 -0.51 18.56
N ARG A 71 -2.16 0.52 17.87
CA ARG A 71 -3.60 0.70 17.67
C ARG A 71 -4.20 -0.44 16.86
N GLU A 72 -5.46 -0.74 17.15
CA GLU A 72 -6.23 -1.70 16.39
C GLU A 72 -6.59 -1.14 15.01
N VAL A 73 -6.58 -2.00 14.00
CA VAL A 73 -7.06 -1.69 12.64
C VAL A 73 -8.40 -2.40 12.47
N HIS A 74 -9.48 -1.65 12.55
CA HIS A 74 -10.83 -2.18 12.46
C HIS A 74 -11.24 -2.45 11.01
N VAL A 75 -12.30 -3.24 10.84
CA VAL A 75 -12.88 -3.51 9.50
C VAL A 75 -13.33 -2.22 8.82
N THR A 76 -13.85 -1.25 9.58
CA THR A 76 -14.21 0.08 9.05
C THR A 76 -13.03 0.83 8.45
N ASN A 77 -11.84 0.70 9.04
CA ASN A 77 -10.62 1.28 8.49
C ASN A 77 -10.25 0.63 7.15
N VAL A 78 -10.39 -0.70 7.05
CA VAL A 78 -10.11 -1.42 5.79
C VAL A 78 -11.11 -1.03 4.71
N ASN A 79 -12.40 -0.86 5.05
CA ASN A 79 -13.41 -0.39 4.11
C ASN A 79 -13.08 1.00 3.56
N GLU A 80 -12.69 1.94 4.44
CA GLU A 80 -12.26 3.28 4.03
C GLU A 80 -11.07 3.25 3.06
N MET A 81 -10.04 2.43 3.35
CA MET A 81 -8.90 2.24 2.46
C MET A 81 -9.34 1.72 1.08
N VAL A 82 -10.25 0.74 1.05
CA VAL A 82 -10.77 0.15 -0.19
C VAL A 82 -11.58 1.18 -0.99
N ASP A 83 -12.42 1.98 -0.33
CA ASP A 83 -13.22 3.02 -0.99
C ASP A 83 -12.33 4.08 -1.65
N ILE A 84 -11.26 4.50 -0.96
CA ILE A 84 -10.26 5.44 -1.52
C ILE A 84 -9.57 4.84 -2.76
N VAL A 85 -9.16 3.58 -2.69
CA VAL A 85 -8.52 2.87 -3.81
C VAL A 85 -9.49 2.68 -4.97
N GLN A 86 -10.76 2.36 -4.70
CA GLN A 86 -11.79 2.21 -5.72
C GLN A 86 -12.03 3.54 -6.44
N LYS A 87 -12.10 4.65 -5.71
CA LYS A 87 -12.20 6.00 -6.29
C LYS A 87 -11.00 6.31 -7.19
N ALA A 88 -9.78 5.91 -6.79
CA ALA A 88 -8.59 6.09 -7.61
C ALA A 88 -8.64 5.26 -8.91
N ILE A 89 -9.18 4.04 -8.85
CA ILE A 89 -9.42 3.21 -10.04
C ILE A 89 -10.43 3.89 -10.97
N ASP A 90 -11.56 4.37 -10.43
CA ASP A 90 -12.66 4.92 -11.23
C ASP A 90 -12.30 6.24 -11.90
N THR A 91 -11.49 7.06 -11.23
CA THR A 91 -11.07 8.37 -11.75
C THR A 91 -9.76 8.32 -12.53
N GLY A 92 -8.97 7.25 -12.39
CA GLY A 92 -7.61 7.16 -12.91
C GLY A 92 -6.62 8.12 -12.24
N LYS A 93 -6.97 8.70 -11.08
CA LYS A 93 -6.15 9.69 -10.36
C LYS A 93 -5.92 9.26 -8.92
N ILE A 94 -4.69 9.42 -8.46
CA ILE A 94 -4.31 9.27 -7.06
C ILE A 94 -4.26 10.68 -6.45
N GLU A 95 -5.25 11.02 -5.62
CA GLU A 95 -5.31 12.32 -4.94
C GLU A 95 -4.20 12.44 -3.88
N GLN A 96 -3.94 11.34 -3.16
CA GLN A 96 -2.89 11.26 -2.15
C GLN A 96 -2.22 9.89 -2.22
N GLU A 97 -0.89 9.86 -2.35
CA GLU A 97 -0.14 8.59 -2.39
C GLU A 97 -0.12 7.89 -1.03
N CYS A 98 -0.13 8.64 0.08
CA CYS A 98 -0.09 8.14 1.44
C CYS A 98 -1.17 8.78 2.33
N THR A 99 -2.05 7.96 2.91
CA THR A 99 -3.12 8.40 3.80
C THR A 99 -2.96 7.75 5.19
N TRP A 100 -3.20 8.51 6.24
CA TRP A 100 -3.12 8.00 7.62
C TRP A 100 -4.52 7.62 8.09
N ILE A 101 -4.70 6.39 8.57
CA ILE A 101 -6.00 5.84 8.94
C ILE A 101 -6.03 5.50 10.44
N GLY A 102 -7.05 5.99 11.15
CA GLY A 102 -7.27 5.66 12.56
C GLY A 102 -6.20 6.19 13.52
N VAL A 103 -5.48 7.24 13.11
CA VAL A 103 -4.57 8.00 13.99
C VAL A 103 -5.30 9.20 14.61
N ARG A 104 -4.82 9.72 15.75
CA ARG A 104 -5.38 10.94 16.36
C ARG A 104 -4.85 12.17 15.62
N ASP A 105 -5.66 13.22 15.61
CA ASP A 105 -5.24 14.61 15.34
C ASP A 105 -4.07 15.03 16.24
#